data_AF-A0A7V4DDU0-F1
#
_entry.id   AF-A0A7V4DDU0-F1
#
_cell.length_a   1.000
_cell.length_b   1.000
_cell.length_c   1.000
_cell.angle_alpha   90.00
_cell.angle_beta   90.00
_cell.angle_gamma   90.00
#
_symmetry.space_group_name_H-M   'P 1'
#
loop_
_entity.id
_entity.type
_entity.pdbx_description
1 polymer ?
#
loop_
_entity_poly.entity_id
_entity_poly.type
_entity_poly.pdbx_seq_one_letter_code
_entity_poly.pdbx_strand_id
1 'polypeptide(L)'
;MGELEAFAYFGMDAAIQYTQELGQLWLANPDFSRFSTSTWRHEVRVLRSNPDDWEYEHTITTPEGILTCKTAGNRKTVWVTEYLIKHDEDIELIRKYMPVHPLDVQAVNQLYDRIGEQGILRGFVWGEQAGCWQHAACLMDINELILRTFDKPDWVHEL
;
A
#
# COMPACT_ATOMS: atom_id res chain seq x y z
N MET A 1 -27.96 -3.58 6.46
CA MET A 1 -27.52 -4.98 6.34
C MET A 1 -26.02 -4.99 6.56
N GLY A 2 -25.55 -5.66 7.61
CA GLY A 2 -24.12 -5.84 7.86
C GLY A 2 -23.50 -6.86 6.91
N GLU A 3 -22.16 -6.95 6.87
CA GLU A 3 -21.46 -7.88 5.96
C GLU A 3 -21.83 -9.35 6.22
N LEU A 4 -21.88 -9.78 7.49
CA LEU A 4 -22.30 -11.13 7.87
C LEU A 4 -23.75 -11.43 7.45
N GLU A 5 -24.65 -10.46 7.63
CA GLU A 5 -26.05 -10.60 7.22
C GLU A 5 -26.18 -10.74 5.70
N ALA A 6 -25.34 -10.03 4.94
CA ALA A 6 -25.32 -10.11 3.48
C ALA A 6 -24.91 -11.51 3.01
N PHE A 7 -23.83 -12.08 3.55
CA PHE A 7 -23.42 -13.45 3.20
C PHE A 7 -24.47 -14.50 3.62
N ALA A 8 -25.03 -14.36 4.83
CA ALA A 8 -26.07 -15.26 5.32
C ALA A 8 -27.33 -15.22 4.44
N TYR A 9 -27.73 -14.03 3.95
CA TYR A 9 -28.87 -13.88 3.04
C TYR A 9 -28.73 -14.72 1.76
N PHE A 10 -27.50 -14.89 1.26
CA PHE A 10 -27.20 -15.71 0.08
C PHE A 10 -26.84 -17.17 0.42
N GLY A 11 -26.90 -17.57 1.69
CA GLY A 11 -26.54 -18.92 2.13
C GLY A 11 -25.05 -19.25 1.96
N MET A 12 -24.18 -18.25 2.10
CA MET A 12 -22.74 -18.38 1.94
C MET A 12 -21.99 -18.19 3.27
N ASP A 13 -20.85 -18.86 3.41
CA ASP A 13 -19.87 -18.53 4.45
C ASP A 13 -19.29 -17.14 4.17
N ALA A 14 -19.13 -16.34 5.22
CA ALA A 14 -18.63 -14.98 5.12
C ALA A 14 -17.15 -14.94 4.76
N ALA A 15 -16.77 -14.04 3.85
CA ALA A 15 -15.38 -13.68 3.61
C ALA A 15 -15.20 -12.21 4.00
N ILE A 16 -14.90 -11.98 5.28
CA ILE A 16 -14.81 -10.63 5.83
C ILE A 16 -13.40 -10.09 5.65
N GLN A 17 -13.30 -8.90 5.07
CA GLN A 17 -12.02 -8.24 4.78
C GLN A 17 -11.65 -7.29 5.91
N TYR A 18 -10.43 -7.44 6.45
CA TYR A 18 -9.78 -6.47 7.31
C TYR A 18 -8.65 -5.78 6.56
N THR A 19 -8.76 -4.46 6.46
CA THR A 19 -7.77 -3.60 5.80
C THR A 19 -7.35 -2.56 6.82
N GLN A 20 -6.12 -2.68 7.32
CA GLN A 20 -5.50 -1.66 8.15
C GLN A 20 -4.75 -0.66 7.26
N GLU A 21 -4.89 0.62 7.58
CA GLU A 21 -4.06 1.65 6.98
C GLU A 21 -2.66 1.58 7.60
N LEU A 22 -1.66 1.31 6.77
CA LEU A 22 -0.25 1.06 7.14
C LEU A 22 0.68 1.94 6.31
N GLY A 23 0.19 3.12 5.89
CA GLY A 23 0.97 4.10 5.13
C GLY A 23 1.06 3.83 3.64
N GLN A 24 0.16 3.03 3.08
CA GLN A 24 0.20 2.72 1.67
C GLN A 24 -0.24 3.92 0.83
N LEU A 25 0.45 4.18 -0.27
CA LEU A 25 0.41 5.38 -1.10
C LEU A 25 -0.95 5.61 -1.78
N TRP A 26 -1.74 4.55 -1.94
CA TRP A 26 -3.05 4.61 -2.59
C TRP A 26 -4.20 5.19 -1.76
N LEU A 27 -3.90 5.82 -0.61
CA LEU A 27 -4.94 6.30 0.29
C LEU A 27 -5.58 7.52 -0.35
N ALA A 28 -6.91 7.50 -0.45
CA ALA A 28 -7.67 8.66 -0.91
C ALA A 28 -7.63 9.84 0.09
N ASN A 29 -6.98 9.68 1.25
CA ASN A 29 -6.76 10.73 2.24
C ASN A 29 -5.29 11.22 2.15
N PRO A 30 -5.04 12.53 1.98
CA PRO A 30 -3.69 13.08 1.89
C PRO A 30 -2.93 13.18 3.23
N ASP A 31 -3.51 12.81 4.37
CA ASP A 31 -2.78 12.82 5.65
C ASP A 31 -1.95 11.55 5.86
N PHE A 32 -0.74 11.59 5.31
CA PHE A 32 0.30 10.57 5.50
C PHE A 32 1.26 10.88 6.65
N SER A 33 1.10 12.02 7.32
CA SER A 33 2.00 12.44 8.39
C SER A 33 2.00 11.45 9.56
N ARG A 34 0.86 10.80 9.81
CA ARG A 34 0.70 9.73 10.81
C ARG A 34 1.54 8.48 10.57
N PHE A 35 2.02 8.26 9.34
CA PHE A 35 2.87 7.14 8.98
C PHE A 35 4.36 7.52 8.90
N SER A 36 4.66 8.80 9.12
CA SER A 36 6.04 9.29 9.14
C SER A 36 6.78 8.83 10.40
N THR A 37 8.09 8.65 10.26
CA THR A 37 9.02 8.41 11.36
C THR A 37 10.03 9.56 11.45
N SER A 38 10.97 9.50 12.38
CA SER A 38 12.07 10.48 12.46
C SER A 38 13.00 10.44 11.24
N THR A 39 13.04 9.33 10.50
CA THR A 39 13.93 9.11 9.34
C THR A 39 13.17 8.86 8.03
N TRP A 40 11.85 8.86 8.06
CA TRP A 40 10.98 8.74 6.89
C TRP A 40 9.84 9.73 7.03
N ARG A 41 10.01 10.93 6.50
CA ARG A 41 8.98 11.97 6.55
C ARG A 41 8.22 12.01 5.24
N HIS A 42 6.93 11.72 5.29
CA HIS A 42 6.06 11.66 4.13
C HIS A 42 5.13 12.86 4.10
N GLU A 43 5.29 13.68 3.08
CA GLU A 43 4.48 14.88 2.82
C GLU A 43 3.75 14.71 1.49
N VAL A 44 2.54 15.26 1.41
CA VAL A 44 1.71 15.18 0.22
C VAL A 44 1.27 16.57 -0.21
N ARG A 45 1.55 16.89 -1.48
CA ARG A 45 1.00 18.06 -2.17
C ARG A 45 -0.18 17.62 -3.04
N VAL A 46 -1.35 18.14 -2.71
CA VAL A 46 -2.58 17.90 -3.49
C VAL A 46 -2.51 18.70 -4.79
N LEU A 47 -2.43 18.00 -5.94
CA LEU A 47 -2.45 18.64 -7.27
C LEU A 47 -3.89 18.81 -7.77
N ARG A 48 -4.72 17.77 -7.60
CA ARG A 48 -6.17 17.78 -7.86
C ARG A 48 -6.90 17.04 -6.74
N SER A 49 -8.08 17.53 -6.35
CA SER A 49 -8.88 16.98 -5.25
C SER A 49 -10.31 16.56 -5.65
N ASN A 50 -10.62 16.52 -6.95
CA ASN A 50 -11.93 16.07 -7.41
C ASN A 50 -12.07 14.56 -7.16
N PRO A 51 -13.13 14.08 -6.49
CA PRO A 51 -13.32 12.64 -6.27
C PRO A 51 -13.37 11.79 -7.56
N ASP A 52 -13.70 12.38 -8.71
CA ASP A 52 -13.70 11.70 -10.01
C ASP A 52 -12.36 11.80 -10.76
N ASP A 53 -11.44 12.65 -10.31
CA ASP A 53 -10.10 12.85 -10.87
C ASP A 53 -9.24 13.62 -9.86
N TRP A 54 -8.62 12.87 -8.93
CA TRP A 54 -7.68 13.42 -7.98
C TRP A 54 -6.26 13.00 -8.35
N GLU A 55 -5.30 13.83 -7.96
CA GLU A 55 -3.87 13.53 -8.14
C GLU A 55 -3.06 14.16 -7.02
N TYR A 56 -2.17 13.37 -6.44
CA TYR A 56 -1.31 13.71 -5.32
C TYR A 56 0.14 13.53 -5.71
N GLU A 57 0.96 14.50 -5.31
CA GLU A 57 2.42 14.37 -5.36
C GLU A 57 2.93 14.09 -3.96
N HIS A 58 3.67 13.01 -3.83
CA HIS A 58 4.26 12.57 -2.58
C HIS A 58 5.75 12.91 -2.57
N THR A 59 6.20 13.47 -1.45
CA THR A 59 7.61 13.69 -1.15
C THR A 59 7.96 12.94 0.11
N ILE A 60 8.93 12.05 0.02
CA ILE A 60 9.45 11.29 1.15
C ILE A 60 10.88 11.77 1.40
N THR A 61 11.09 12.43 2.54
CA THR A 61 12.41 12.89 2.97
C THR A 61 13.03 11.87 3.92
N THR A 62 14.23 11.44 3.59
CA THR A 62 15.08 10.57 4.43
C THR A 62 16.37 11.32 4.79
N PRO A 63 17.18 10.83 5.76
CA PRO A 63 18.47 11.42 6.07
C PRO A 63 19.47 11.45 4.91
N GLU A 64 19.36 10.51 3.95
CA GLU A 64 20.34 10.32 2.88
C GLU A 64 19.83 10.77 1.50
N GLY A 65 18.55 11.12 1.37
CA GLY A 65 17.97 11.51 0.10
C GLY A 65 16.46 11.73 0.14
N ILE A 66 15.91 12.09 -1.01
CA ILE A 66 14.49 12.36 -1.19
C ILE A 66 13.95 11.43 -2.27
N LEU A 67 12.85 10.75 -1.99
CA LEU A 67 12.06 10.02 -2.97
C LEU A 67 10.80 10.81 -3.30
N THR A 68 10.36 10.75 -4.55
CA THR A 68 9.09 11.35 -4.99
C THR A 68 8.27 10.31 -5.73
N CYS A 69 6.95 10.40 -5.64
CA CYS A 69 6.04 9.64 -6.51
C CYS A 69 4.75 10.42 -6.70
N LYS A 70 3.93 9.99 -7.66
CA LYS A 70 2.60 10.56 -7.89
C LYS A 70 1.57 9.46 -7.99
N THR A 71 0.46 9.66 -7.31
CA THR A 71 -0.71 8.80 -7.39
C THR A 71 -1.89 9.61 -7.89
N ALA A 72 -2.77 8.94 -8.62
CA ALA A 72 -4.02 9.51 -9.05
C ALA A 72 -5.13 8.49 -8.86
N GLY A 73 -6.36 8.97 -8.89
CA GLY A 73 -7.49 8.09 -8.73
C GLY A 73 -8.82 8.77 -9.01
N ASN A 74 -9.84 7.94 -8.93
CA ASN A 74 -11.22 8.35 -9.00
C ASN A 74 -12.05 7.48 -8.04
N ARG A 75 -13.38 7.61 -8.11
CA ARG A 75 -14.30 6.83 -7.27
C ARG A 75 -14.21 5.31 -7.45
N LYS A 76 -13.59 4.83 -8.53
CA LYS A 76 -13.53 3.41 -8.88
C LYS A 76 -12.18 2.79 -8.53
N THR A 77 -11.09 3.53 -8.73
CA THR A 77 -9.75 2.96 -8.62
C THR A 77 -8.68 4.04 -8.47
N VAL A 78 -7.47 3.58 -8.18
CA VAL A 78 -6.26 4.35 -7.87
C VAL A 78 -5.10 3.77 -8.67
N TRP A 79 -4.20 4.62 -9.14
CA TRP A 79 -3.05 4.22 -9.95
C TRP A 79 -1.86 5.14 -9.69
N VAL A 80 -0.67 4.65 -10.02
CA VAL A 80 0.58 5.41 -9.95
C VAL A 80 0.78 6.12 -11.29
N THR A 81 1.04 7.43 -11.26
CA THR A 81 1.38 8.23 -12.46
C THR A 81 2.88 8.52 -12.54
N GLU A 82 3.59 8.44 -11.42
CA GLU A 82 5.04 8.51 -11.34
C GLU A 82 5.54 7.57 -10.23
N TYR A 83 6.36 6.59 -10.58
CA TYR A 83 6.86 5.56 -9.66
C TYR A 83 7.90 6.08 -8.67
N LEU A 84 7.99 5.42 -7.52
CA LEU A 84 8.88 5.81 -6.43
C LEU A 84 10.35 5.52 -6.78
N ILE A 85 10.62 4.32 -7.31
CA ILE A 85 11.94 3.87 -7.76
C ILE A 85 12.14 4.38 -9.18
N LYS A 86 13.14 5.24 -9.37
CA LYS A 86 13.56 5.80 -10.67
C LYS A 86 14.99 5.42 -11.01
N HIS A 87 15.81 5.18 -9.99
CA HIS A 87 17.20 4.77 -10.09
C HIS A 87 17.44 3.52 -9.24
N ASP A 88 18.47 2.75 -9.59
CA ASP A 88 18.77 1.48 -8.92
C ASP A 88 19.06 1.67 -7.44
N GLU A 89 19.66 2.81 -7.07
CA GLU A 89 20.07 3.14 -5.70
C GLU A 89 18.89 3.58 -4.81
N ASP A 90 17.72 3.88 -5.38
CA ASP A 90 16.54 4.30 -4.61
C ASP A 90 16.07 3.19 -3.64
N ILE A 91 16.35 1.92 -3.97
CA ILE A 91 16.05 0.76 -3.10
C ILE A 91 16.79 0.83 -1.77
N GLU A 92 17.94 1.51 -1.72
CA GLU A 92 18.73 1.63 -0.49
C GLU A 92 18.06 2.58 0.50
N LEU A 93 17.40 3.63 0.01
CA LEU A 93 16.59 4.51 0.87
C LEU A 93 15.37 3.76 1.41
N ILE A 94 14.75 2.92 0.59
CA ILE A 94 13.63 2.06 1.00
C ILE A 94 14.10 1.06 2.07
N ARG A 95 15.17 0.31 1.80
CA ARG A 95 15.76 -0.68 2.72
C ARG A 95 16.10 -0.08 4.08
N LYS A 96 16.70 1.12 4.10
CA LYS A 96 17.16 1.76 5.33
C LYS A 96 16.04 2.42 6.13
N TYR A 97 15.02 2.98 5.45
CA TYR A 97 14.14 3.96 6.09
C TYR A 97 12.64 3.69 5.93
N MET A 98 12.19 2.90 4.96
CA MET A 98 10.75 2.67 4.77
C MET A 98 10.14 1.99 6.00
N PRO A 99 9.11 2.57 6.63
CA PRO A 99 8.53 2.01 7.83
C PRO A 99 7.71 0.76 7.52
N VAL A 100 7.96 -0.31 8.28
CA VAL A 100 7.11 -1.51 8.31
C VAL A 100 6.18 -1.42 9.51
N HIS A 101 4.98 -0.91 9.28
CA HIS A 101 3.99 -0.73 10.35
C HIS A 101 3.42 -2.10 10.80
N PRO A 102 3.33 -2.35 12.11
CA PRO A 102 2.81 -3.62 12.61
C PRO A 102 1.28 -3.71 12.45
N LEU A 103 0.82 -4.94 12.23
CA LEU A 103 -0.61 -5.28 12.25
C LEU A 103 -1.19 -5.10 13.65
N ASP A 104 -2.38 -4.52 13.75
CA ASP A 104 -3.17 -4.45 14.97
C ASP A 104 -3.80 -5.83 15.25
N VAL A 105 -3.03 -6.66 15.93
CA VAL A 105 -3.43 -8.01 16.32
C VAL A 105 -4.69 -8.00 17.18
N GLN A 106 -4.90 -6.97 18.00
CA GLN A 106 -6.08 -6.89 18.85
C GLN A 106 -7.34 -6.68 18.02
N ALA A 107 -7.32 -5.75 17.06
CA ALA A 107 -8.43 -5.52 16.16
C ALA A 107 -8.75 -6.76 15.31
N VAL A 108 -7.72 -7.47 14.84
CA VAL A 108 -7.84 -8.73 14.09
C VAL A 108 -8.53 -9.79 14.95
N ASN A 109 -8.07 -10.01 16.19
CA ASN A 109 -8.65 -10.99 17.11
C ASN A 109 -10.12 -10.67 17.43
N GLN A 110 -10.44 -9.41 17.68
CA GLN A 110 -11.83 -9.00 17.93
C GLN A 110 -12.74 -9.27 16.73
N LEU A 111 -12.25 -9.03 15.52
CA LEU A 111 -13.02 -9.30 14.31
C LEU A 111 -13.16 -10.80 14.06
N TYR A 112 -12.10 -11.58 14.31
CA TYR A 112 -12.14 -13.04 14.28
C TYR A 112 -13.21 -13.59 15.23
N ASP A 113 -13.23 -13.13 16.48
CA ASP A 113 -14.23 -13.54 17.48
C ASP A 113 -15.66 -13.18 17.06
N ARG A 114 -15.85 -12.02 16.40
CA ARG A 114 -17.16 -11.61 15.87
C ARG A 114 -17.63 -12.46 14.69
N ILE A 115 -16.72 -12.94 13.84
CA ILE A 115 -17.05 -13.80 12.70
C ILE A 115 -17.39 -15.20 13.20
N GLY A 116 -16.66 -15.70 14.20
CA GLY A 116 -16.87 -17.03 14.77
C GLY A 116 -16.85 -18.12 13.68
N GLU A 117 -17.84 -19.01 13.71
CA GLU A 117 -17.97 -20.10 12.72
C GLU A 117 -18.68 -19.67 11.43
N GLN A 118 -19.01 -18.38 11.27
CA GLN A 118 -19.80 -17.90 10.12
C GLN A 118 -18.94 -17.64 8.88
N GLY A 119 -17.62 -17.89 8.92
CA GLY A 119 -16.76 -17.73 7.76
C GLY A 119 -15.28 -17.52 8.09
N ILE A 120 -14.59 -16.79 7.21
CA ILE A 120 -13.16 -16.50 7.29
C ILE A 120 -12.90 -14.99 7.40
N LEU A 121 -11.81 -14.68 8.11
CA LEU A 121 -11.20 -13.37 8.13
C LEU A 121 -10.07 -13.31 7.10
N ARG A 122 -10.11 -12.35 6.19
CA ARG A 122 -9.06 -12.11 5.19
C ARG A 122 -8.46 -10.72 5.39
N GLY A 123 -7.16 -10.60 5.23
CA GLY A 123 -6.45 -9.33 5.36
C GLY A 123 -5.13 -9.38 4.63
N PHE A 124 -4.39 -8.27 4.67
CA PHE A 124 -3.01 -8.21 4.24
C PHE A 124 -2.15 -7.61 5.35
N VAL A 125 -0.88 -8.00 5.38
CA VAL A 125 0.00 -7.68 6.51
C VAL A 125 0.66 -6.32 6.34
N TRP A 126 1.24 -6.03 5.18
CA TRP A 126 1.94 -4.78 4.91
C TRP A 126 2.21 -4.60 3.42
N GLY A 127 2.31 -3.34 2.98
CA GLY A 127 2.67 -2.95 1.61
C GLY A 127 1.53 -2.42 0.75
N GLU A 128 1.86 -1.87 -0.43
CA GLU A 128 0.86 -1.35 -1.39
C GLU A 128 -0.09 -2.44 -1.91
N GLN A 129 0.48 -3.62 -2.20
CA GLN A 129 -0.24 -4.83 -2.54
C GLN A 129 0.37 -6.02 -1.80
N ALA A 130 -0.41 -7.07 -1.59
CA ALA A 130 0.02 -8.24 -0.85
C ALA A 130 1.12 -9.01 -1.61
N GLY A 131 2.24 -9.32 -0.95
CA GLY A 131 3.36 -10.07 -1.53
C GLY A 131 4.46 -9.17 -2.11
N CYS A 132 5.72 -9.60 -1.97
CA CYS A 132 6.89 -8.80 -2.35
C CYS A 132 6.86 -8.34 -3.82
N TRP A 133 6.54 -9.25 -4.75
CA TRP A 133 6.45 -8.91 -6.17
C TRP A 133 5.37 -7.86 -6.47
N GLN A 134 4.18 -8.00 -5.88
CA GLN A 134 3.08 -7.07 -6.12
C GLN A 134 3.37 -5.70 -5.50
N HIS A 135 4.02 -5.68 -4.33
CA HIS A 135 4.51 -4.45 -3.74
C HIS A 135 5.55 -3.77 -4.66
N ALA A 136 6.55 -4.51 -5.14
CA ALA A 136 7.57 -3.99 -6.06
C ALA A 136 6.94 -3.39 -7.33
N ALA A 137 5.90 -4.03 -7.87
CA ALA A 137 5.12 -3.53 -9.01
C ALA A 137 4.35 -2.22 -8.74
N CYS A 138 4.18 -1.83 -7.48
CA CYS A 138 3.65 -0.52 -7.09
C CYS A 138 4.75 0.53 -6.91
N LEU A 139 5.99 0.11 -6.67
CA LEU A 139 7.14 1.01 -6.50
C LEU A 139 7.84 1.34 -7.82
N MET A 140 7.66 0.50 -8.85
CA MET A 140 8.33 0.56 -10.14
C MET A 140 7.39 0.14 -11.28
N ASP A 141 7.65 0.64 -12.50
CA ASP A 141 6.92 0.19 -13.70
C ASP A 141 7.07 -1.32 -13.89
N ILE A 142 5.92 -2.01 -14.02
CA ILE A 142 5.89 -3.46 -14.10
C ILE A 142 6.57 -4.02 -15.34
N ASN A 143 6.55 -3.31 -16.47
CA ASN A 143 7.22 -3.78 -17.69
C ASN A 143 8.73 -3.70 -17.50
N GLU A 144 9.22 -2.61 -16.90
CA GLU A 144 10.64 -2.48 -16.56
C GLU A 144 11.06 -3.56 -15.53
N LEU A 145 10.27 -3.75 -14.48
CA LEU A 145 10.55 -4.75 -13.45
C LEU A 145 10.59 -6.17 -14.03
N ILE A 146 9.67 -6.52 -14.94
CA ILE A 146 9.67 -7.80 -15.66
C ILE A 146 10.97 -7.96 -16.47
N LEU A 147 11.37 -6.96 -17.25
CA LEU A 147 12.61 -7.04 -18.04
C LEU A 147 13.85 -7.15 -17.14
N ARG A 148 13.87 -6.46 -15.99
CA ARG A 148 14.94 -6.56 -15.00
C ARG A 148 15.09 -7.94 -14.39
N THR A 149 14.04 -8.77 -14.36
CA THR A 149 14.19 -10.18 -13.93
C THR A 149 15.16 -10.96 -14.83
N PHE A 150 15.36 -10.52 -16.07
CA PHE A 150 16.31 -11.11 -17.01
C PHE A 150 17.66 -10.36 -16.99
N ASP A 151 17.62 -9.03 -17.03
CA ASP A 151 18.83 -8.21 -17.20
C ASP A 151 19.61 -7.98 -15.89
N LYS A 152 18.90 -7.92 -14.75
CA LYS A 152 19.45 -7.63 -13.42
C LYS A 152 18.76 -8.46 -12.32
N PRO A 153 18.77 -9.81 -12.41
CA PRO A 153 18.04 -10.66 -11.46
C PRO A 153 18.48 -10.45 -10.00
N ASP A 154 19.77 -10.27 -9.75
CA ASP A 154 20.29 -10.05 -8.39
C ASP A 154 19.72 -8.76 -7.77
N TRP A 155 19.56 -7.69 -8.56
CA TRP A 155 18.95 -6.44 -8.09
C TRP A 155 17.46 -6.64 -7.78
N VAL A 156 16.74 -7.43 -8.58
CA VAL A 156 15.32 -7.75 -8.32
C VAL A 156 15.16 -8.60 -7.06
N HIS A 157 16.10 -9.49 -6.77
CA HIS A 157 16.08 -10.30 -5.54
C HIS A 157 16.32 -9.48 -4.28
N GLU A 158 17.06 -8.37 -4.40
CA GLU A 158 17.35 -7.45 -3.31
C GLU A 158 16.24 -6.43 -3.04
N LEU A 159 15.35 -6.20 -4.02
CA LEU A 159 14.16 -5.35 -3.93
C LEU A 159 13.01 -6.06 -3.20
#